data_AF-A0A1H4XZI9-F1
#
_entry.id   AF-A0A1H4XZI9-F1
#
_cell.length_a   1.000
_cell.length_b   1.000
_cell.length_c   1.000
_cell.angle_alpha   90.00
_cell.angle_beta   90.00
_cell.angle_gamma   90.00
#
_symmetry.space_group_name_H-M   'P 1'
#
loop_
_entity.id
_entity.type
_entity.pdbx_description
1 polymer ?
#
loop_
_entity_poly.entity_id
_entity_poly.type
_entity_poly.pdbx_seq_one_letter_code
_entity_poly.pdbx_strand_id
1 'polypeptide(L)'
;MVTMQLNIHINKQNQIINLGQPLEVELKDGQIIQGSFYGKREMTNKELEMVIIQKVSDEQDKVHYFKESIISEVRFLGPHGKPNLYRIK
;
A
#
# COMPACT_ATOMS: atom_id res chain seq x y z
N MET A 1 12.22 11.77 25.97
CA MET A 1 11.26 11.23 24.98
C MET A 1 12.06 10.90 23.73
N VAL A 2 12.18 9.63 23.37
CA VAL A 2 12.97 9.21 22.20
C VAL A 2 11.99 8.98 21.06
N THR A 3 12.00 9.86 20.06
CA THR A 3 11.31 9.66 18.78
C THR A 3 12.11 8.63 17.98
N MET A 4 11.66 7.37 17.99
CA MET A 4 12.13 6.38 17.02
C MET A 4 11.58 6.74 15.64
N GLN A 5 12.40 7.38 14.82
CA GLN A 5 12.18 7.42 13.37
C GLN A 5 12.54 6.05 12.81
N LEU A 6 11.51 5.23 12.59
CA LEU A 6 11.64 3.91 11.98
C LEU A 6 11.77 4.10 10.46
N ASN A 7 12.97 4.42 9.99
CA ASN A 7 13.30 4.40 8.56
C ASN A 7 13.41 2.93 8.11
N ILE A 8 12.27 2.28 7.86
CA ILE A 8 12.25 0.97 7.23
C ILE A 8 12.45 1.18 5.72
N HIS A 9 13.67 0.95 5.23
CA HIS A 9 13.89 0.65 3.81
C HIS A 9 13.24 -0.71 3.52
N ILE A 10 12.12 -0.73 2.78
CA ILE A 10 11.34 -1.96 2.58
C ILE A 10 11.81 -2.71 1.32
N ASN A 11 12.49 -3.83 1.55
CA ASN A 11 12.76 -4.86 0.54
C ASN A 11 11.43 -5.50 0.11
N LYS A 12 11.13 -5.47 -1.19
CA LYS A 12 9.83 -5.79 -1.82
C LYS A 12 9.28 -7.20 -1.55
N GLN A 13 10.03 -8.10 -0.90
CA GLN A 13 9.82 -9.53 -1.10
C GLN A 13 8.93 -10.28 -0.10
N ASN A 14 8.55 -9.79 1.10
CA ASN A 14 7.78 -10.66 2.00
C ASN A 14 7.07 -10.00 3.20
N GLN A 15 6.54 -8.79 3.06
CA GLN A 15 5.76 -8.19 4.15
C GLN A 15 4.25 -8.34 3.92
N ILE A 16 3.58 -8.90 4.93
CA ILE A 16 2.13 -9.02 4.99
C ILE A 16 1.58 -7.60 5.25
N ILE A 17 0.94 -7.03 4.24
CA ILE A 17 0.22 -5.76 4.38
C ILE A 17 -1.20 -6.07 4.86
N ASN A 18 -1.60 -5.41 5.94
CA ASN A 18 -2.93 -5.57 6.52
C ASN A 18 -3.97 -4.73 5.74
N LEU A 19 -5.20 -5.22 5.65
CA LEU A 19 -6.31 -4.49 5.05
C LEU A 19 -6.61 -3.23 5.85
N GLY A 20 -6.77 -2.10 5.18
CA GLY A 20 -6.93 -0.80 5.81
C GLY A 20 -5.64 -0.23 6.41
N GLN A 21 -4.48 -0.87 6.19
CA GLN A 21 -3.21 -0.34 6.70
C GLN A 21 -2.86 0.97 5.99
N PRO A 22 -2.62 2.07 6.72
CA PRO A 22 -2.23 3.33 6.13
C PRO A 22 -0.80 3.22 5.64
N LEU A 23 -0.61 3.57 4.38
CA LEU A 23 0.66 3.51 3.70
C LEU A 23 0.85 4.69 2.75
N GLU A 24 2.10 4.90 2.40
CA GLU A 24 2.57 5.81 1.36
C GLU A 24 3.21 4.97 0.27
N VAL A 25 2.89 5.25 -0.98
CA VAL A 25 3.48 4.62 -2.16
C VAL A 25 4.14 5.66 -3.02
N GLU A 26 5.43 5.44 -3.28
CA GLU A 26 6.19 6.20 -4.24
C GLU A 26 6.25 5.43 -5.56
N LEU A 27 5.79 6.07 -6.63
CA LEU A 27 5.87 5.55 -7.99
C LEU A 27 7.22 5.91 -8.62
N LYS A 28 7.62 5.16 -9.65
CA LYS A 28 8.89 5.38 -10.36
C LYS A 28 9.00 6.73 -11.07
N ASP A 29 7.88 7.39 -11.34
CA ASP A 29 7.84 8.75 -11.90
C ASP A 29 7.98 9.85 -10.82
N GLY A 30 8.15 9.46 -9.55
CA GLY A 30 8.27 10.36 -8.41
C GLY A 30 6.94 10.75 -7.77
N GLN A 31 5.80 10.29 -8.28
CA GLN A 31 4.51 10.55 -7.65
C GLN A 31 4.39 9.81 -6.32
N ILE A 32 3.92 10.52 -5.28
CA ILE A 32 3.66 9.96 -3.95
C ILE A 32 2.16 9.94 -3.67
N ILE A 33 1.65 8.78 -3.26
CA ILE A 33 0.23 8.56 -2.94
C ILE A 33 0.12 8.00 -1.53
N GLN A 34 -0.67 8.68 -0.69
CA GLN A 34 -0.98 8.22 0.66
C GLN A 34 -2.42 7.71 0.72
N GLY A 35 -2.62 6.58 1.37
CA GLY A 35 -3.94 5.98 1.52
C GLY A 35 -3.92 4.68 2.30
N SER A 36 -5.06 4.01 2.33
CA SER A 36 -5.25 2.74 3.01
C SER A 36 -5.13 1.58 2.02
N PHE A 37 -4.34 0.56 2.36
CA PHE A 37 -4.24 -0.65 1.56
C PHE A 37 -5.57 -1.39 1.51
N TYR A 38 -6.04 -1.74 0.32
CA TYR A 38 -7.28 -2.52 0.17
C TYR A 38 -7.04 -3.94 -0.33
N GLY A 39 -5.94 -4.22 -1.01
CA GLY A 39 -5.61 -5.58 -1.46
C GLY A 39 -4.64 -5.63 -2.62
N LYS A 40 -4.35 -6.87 -3.05
CA LYS A 40 -3.68 -7.17 -4.31
C LYS A 40 -4.60 -8.01 -5.18
N ARG A 41 -4.59 -7.80 -6.50
CA ARG A 41 -5.23 -8.69 -7.48
C ARG A 41 -4.23 -9.10 -8.55
N GLU A 42 -4.33 -10.34 -9.02
CA GLU A 42 -3.55 -10.82 -10.16
C GLU A 42 -4.25 -10.43 -11.46
N MET A 43 -3.51 -9.80 -12.35
CA MET A 43 -3.96 -9.47 -13.71
C MET A 43 -3.75 -10.66 -14.64
N THR A 44 -4.43 -10.68 -15.79
CA THR A 44 -4.36 -11.78 -16.78
C THR A 44 -2.94 -12.11 -17.25
N ASN A 45 -2.00 -11.17 -17.14
CA ASN A 45 -0.58 -11.31 -17.47
C ASN A 45 0.30 -11.75 -16.28
N LYS A 46 -0.28 -12.25 -15.17
CA LYS A 46 0.41 -12.59 -13.91
C LYS A 46 1.09 -11.41 -13.22
N GLU A 47 0.75 -10.19 -13.61
CA GLU A 47 1.22 -8.98 -12.93
C GLU A 47 0.32 -8.71 -11.73
N LEU A 48 0.92 -8.44 -10.57
CA LEU A 48 0.17 -8.04 -9.38
C LEU A 48 -0.16 -6.55 -9.45
N GLU A 49 -1.42 -6.24 -9.16
CA GLU A 49 -1.91 -4.88 -9.03
C GLU A 49 -2.34 -4.62 -7.58
N MET A 50 -1.80 -3.56 -7.01
CA MET A 50 -2.09 -3.08 -5.67
C MET A 50 -3.24 -2.08 -5.69
N VAL A 51 -4.20 -2.23 -4.77
CA VAL A 51 -5.35 -1.34 -4.62
C VAL A 51 -5.19 -0.50 -3.37
N ILE A 52 -5.29 0.82 -3.52
CA ILE A 52 -5.17 1.80 -2.45
C ILE A 52 -6.38 2.73 -2.46
N ILE A 53 -6.94 2.99 -1.29
CA ILE A 53 -8.03 3.94 -1.10
C ILE A 53 -7.46 5.19 -0.45
N GLN A 54 -7.44 6.30 -1.19
CA GLN A 54 -7.06 7.61 -0.70
C GLN A 54 -8.30 8.39 -0.29
N LYS A 55 -8.36 8.85 0.96
CA LYS A 55 -9.38 9.80 1.39
C LYS A 55 -9.02 11.18 0.83
N VAL A 56 -9.88 11.75 -0.02
CA VAL A 56 -9.68 13.08 -0.64
C VAL A 56 -10.39 14.16 0.18
N SER A 57 -11.57 13.84 0.71
CA SER A 57 -12.34 14.68 1.62
C SER A 57 -13.17 13.81 2.56
N ASP A 58 -13.96 14.40 3.45
CA ASP A 58 -14.83 13.64 4.36
C ASP A 58 -15.93 12.85 3.65
N GLU A 59 -16.31 13.27 2.45
CA GLU A 59 -17.39 12.66 1.66
C GLU A 59 -16.87 11.92 0.41
N GLN A 60 -15.57 11.99 0.13
CA GLN A 60 -15.01 11.47 -1.11
C GLN A 60 -13.73 10.67 -0.89
N ASP A 61 -13.81 9.41 -1.30
CA ASP A 61 -12.67 8.51 -1.45
C ASP A 61 -12.30 8.36 -2.93
N LYS A 62 -11.00 8.25 -3.19
CA LYS A 62 -10.44 7.94 -4.51
C LYS A 62 -9.74 6.59 -4.45
N VAL A 63 -10.14 5.68 -5.33
CA VAL A 63 -9.49 4.37 -5.47
C VAL A 63 -8.40 4.45 -6.52
N HIS A 64 -7.22 3.96 -6.16
CA HIS A 64 -6.07 3.86 -7.04
C HIS A 64 -5.66 2.42 -7.25
N TYR A 65 -5.24 2.14 -8.48
CA TYR A 65 -4.79 0.83 -8.92
C TYR A 65 -3.38 0.99 -9.46
N PHE A 66 -2.40 0.35 -8.81
CA PHE A 66 -0.99 0.45 -9.18
C PHE A 66 -0.44 -0.91 -9.51
N LYS A 67 0.11 -1.06 -10.71
CA LYS A 67 0.91 -2.25 -11.04
C LYS A 67 2.15 -2.28 -10.17
N GLU A 68 2.51 -3.45 -9.65
CA GLU A 68 3.70 -3.58 -8.80
C GLU A 68 4.99 -3.18 -9.53
N SER A 69 5.01 -3.26 -10.87
CA SER A 69 6.12 -2.87 -11.73
C SER A 69 6.40 -1.36 -11.74
N ILE A 70 5.41 -0.50 -11.46
CA ILE A 70 5.56 0.96 -11.45
C ILE A 70 5.84 1.53 -10.05
N ILE A 71 5.75 0.69 -9.01
CA ILE A 71 6.02 1.08 -7.63
C ILE A 71 7.53 1.11 -7.39
N SER A 72 8.03 2.25 -6.92
CA SER A 72 9.40 2.44 -6.46
C SER A 72 9.54 1.91 -5.03
N GLU A 73 8.76 2.49 -4.10
CA GLU A 73 8.82 2.22 -2.67
C GLU A 73 7.42 2.20 -2.04
N VAL A 74 7.25 1.45 -0.95
CA VAL A 74 6.07 1.49 -0.09
C VAL A 74 6.54 1.74 1.34
N ARG A 75 5.94 2.70 2.04
CA ARG A 75 6.23 3.02 3.45
C ARG A 75 4.97 2.88 4.28
N PHE A 76 5.06 2.23 5.44
CA PHE A 76 3.92 2.12 6.35
C PHE A 76 3.84 3.34 7.26
N LEU A 77 2.68 3.98 7.29
CA LEU A 77 2.45 5.18 8.10
C LEU A 77 1.94 4.84 9.51
N GLY A 78 1.56 3.58 9.75
CA GLY A 78 1.14 3.15 11.07
C GLY A 78 0.96 1.63 11.18
N PRO A 79 0.85 1.13 12.42
CA PRO A 79 0.64 -0.29 12.70
C PRO A 79 -0.81 -0.74 12.47
N HIS A 80 -1.73 0.22 12.27
CA HIS A 80 -3.16 -0.04 12.26
C HIS A 80 -3.60 -0.61 10.92
N GLY A 81 -3.99 -1.88 10.88
CA GLY A 81 -4.66 -2.50 9.75
C GLY A 81 -5.32 -3.79 10.23
N LYS A 82 -6.43 -4.19 9.63
CA LYS A 82 -7.07 -5.48 9.92
C LYS A 82 -6.24 -6.58 9.25
N PRO A 83 -5.98 -7.71 9.95
CA PRO A 83 -5.34 -8.85 9.32
C PRO A 83 -6.02 -9.19 7.99
N ASN A 84 -5.24 -9.48 6.96
CA ASN A 84 -5.80 -9.90 5.68
C ASN A 84 -6.39 -11.31 5.84
N LEU A 85 -7.70 -11.41 6.08
CA LEU A 85 -8.37 -12.67 6.43
C LEU A 85 -8.61 -13.59 5.22
N TYR A 86 -8.22 -13.20 4.00
CA TYR A 86 -8.49 -13.97 2.80
C TYR A 86 -7.20 -14.49 2.16
N ARG A 87 -6.93 -15.77 2.40
CA ARG A 87 -6.06 -16.59 1.54
C ARG A 87 -6.85 -16.91 0.27
N ILE A 88 -6.61 -16.17 -0.81
CA ILE A 88 -7.10 -16.58 -2.13
C ILE A 88 -6.33 -17.85 -2.50
N LYS A 89 -7.07 -18.95 -2.70
CA LYS A 89 -6.55 -20.25 -3.16
C LYS A 89 -6.37 -20.22 -4.67
#